data_AF-A0A4Y2NXP2-F1
#
_entry.id   AF-A0A4Y2NXP2-F1
#
_cell.length_a   1.000
_cell.length_b   1.000
_cell.length_c   1.000
_cell.angle_alpha   90.00
_cell.angle_beta   90.00
_cell.angle_gamma   90.00
#
_symmetry.space_group_name_H-M   'P 1'
#
loop_
_entity.id
_entity.type
_entity.pdbx_description
1 polymer ?
#
loop_
_entity_poly.entity_id
_entity_poly.type
_entity_poly.pdbx_seq_one_letter_code
_entity_poly.pdbx_strand_id
1 'polypeptide(L)'
;MFCYIFGELLYPLELASSPEIMEKSFWYRVFYMTPSFFNFRMRIYSGFILGECVCIAMGLGAYPKASIPQPGAGPTNFSALEELGTKNLSSIEYSFETVKNIYEYGSEFWPTIREGIRSWNRTVQYWLATFVYKQLTVSKPAKICVTMFVSAFWHGVHPGYYLCLCSAPLFLFVEAEVEKAFKLSAPYSQQYPFSSILMSYHHWPHLIVLQALALKH
;
A
#
# COMPACT_ATOMS: atom_id res chain seq x y z
N MET A 1 -6.72 -10.10 -11.62
CA MET A 1 -6.28 -10.60 -12.95
C MET A 1 -7.22 -10.22 -14.09
N PHE A 2 -8.53 -10.56 -14.06
CA PHE A 2 -9.46 -10.20 -15.16
C PHE A 2 -9.56 -8.69 -15.43
N CYS A 3 -9.65 -7.87 -14.38
CA CYS A 3 -9.69 -6.41 -14.52
C CYS A 3 -8.42 -5.84 -15.18
N TYR A 4 -7.26 -6.46 -14.96
CA TYR A 4 -6.01 -6.06 -15.62
C TYR A 4 -6.03 -6.40 -17.10
N ILE A 5 -6.43 -7.62 -17.48
CA ILE A 5 -6.47 -8.05 -18.89
C ILE A 5 -7.46 -7.20 -19.68
N PHE A 6 -8.66 -6.98 -19.12
CA PHE A 6 -9.67 -6.13 -19.76
C PHE A 6 -9.23 -4.66 -19.82
N GLY A 7 -8.59 -4.19 -18.76
CA GLY A 7 -8.01 -2.87 -18.68
C GLY A 7 -6.95 -2.61 -19.75
N GLU A 8 -6.00 -3.53 -19.91
CA GLU A 8 -4.91 -3.42 -20.89
C GLU A 8 -5.44 -3.41 -22.33
N LEU A 9 -6.54 -4.11 -22.61
CA LEU A 9 -7.18 -4.10 -23.92
C LEU A 9 -7.76 -2.71 -24.28
N LEU A 10 -8.31 -2.00 -23.29
CA LEU A 10 -8.95 -0.71 -23.50
C LEU A 10 -7.99 0.48 -23.36
N TYR A 11 -7.04 0.36 -22.43
CA TYR A 11 -6.08 1.40 -22.08
C TYR A 11 -4.66 0.79 -21.94
N PRO A 12 -4.01 0.48 -23.07
CA PRO A 12 -2.65 -0.05 -23.06
C PRO A 12 -1.67 0.87 -22.32
N LEU A 13 -0.91 0.32 -21.37
CA LEU A 13 0.11 1.07 -20.65
C LEU A 13 1.24 1.54 -21.58
N GLU A 14 1.45 0.82 -22.68
CA GLU A 14 2.42 1.17 -23.72
C GLU A 14 2.13 2.55 -24.32
N LEU A 15 0.87 2.85 -24.65
CA LEU A 15 0.48 4.13 -25.23
C LEU A 15 0.77 5.28 -24.25
N ALA A 16 0.43 5.13 -22.96
CA ALA A 16 0.69 6.14 -21.94
C ALA A 16 2.18 6.50 -21.80
N SER A 17 3.05 5.54 -22.12
CA SER A 17 4.50 5.67 -22.01
C SER A 17 5.18 6.05 -23.34
N SER A 18 4.44 6.03 -24.44
CA SER A 18 4.94 6.30 -25.79
C SER A 18 5.07 7.82 -26.06
N PRO A 19 5.94 8.26 -26.98
CA PRO A 19 5.95 9.67 -27.40
C PRO A 19 4.63 10.08 -28.09
N GLU A 20 3.87 9.15 -28.66
CA GLU A 20 2.60 9.39 -29.34
C GLU A 20 1.53 10.01 -28.43
N ILE A 21 1.61 9.78 -27.11
CA ILE A 21 0.69 10.38 -26.14
C ILE A 21 0.81 11.91 -26.14
N MET A 22 1.99 12.44 -26.45
CA MET A 22 2.27 13.88 -26.46
C MET A 22 1.60 14.60 -27.64
N GLU A 23 1.24 13.85 -28.68
CA GLU A 23 0.49 14.37 -29.83
C GLU A 23 -1.02 14.49 -29.52
N LYS A 24 -1.49 13.87 -28.43
CA LYS A 24 -2.90 13.93 -28.02
C LYS A 24 -3.20 15.21 -27.25
N SER A 25 -4.48 15.61 -27.27
CA SER A 25 -4.95 16.79 -26.54
C SER A 25 -4.65 16.66 -25.04
N PHE A 26 -4.50 17.81 -24.37
CA PHE A 26 -4.28 17.84 -22.91
C PHE A 26 -5.33 17.01 -22.16
N TRP A 27 -6.60 17.20 -22.47
CA TRP A 27 -7.70 16.48 -21.82
C TRP A 27 -7.67 14.98 -22.10
N TYR A 28 -7.33 14.56 -23.33
CA TYR A 28 -7.16 13.15 -23.63
C TYR A 28 -6.10 12.52 -22.71
N ARG A 29 -4.93 13.16 -22.57
CA ARG A 29 -3.85 12.69 -21.69
C ARG A 29 -4.31 12.57 -20.23
N VAL A 30 -5.03 13.57 -19.72
CA VAL A 30 -5.56 13.58 -18.35
C VAL A 30 -6.57 12.45 -18.13
N PHE A 31 -7.52 12.25 -19.05
CA PHE A 31 -8.52 11.19 -18.90
C PHE A 31 -7.97 9.80 -19.19
N TYR A 32 -6.94 9.67 -20.03
CA TYR A 32 -6.26 8.41 -20.30
C TYR A 32 -5.42 7.92 -19.11
N MET A 33 -4.86 8.84 -18.32
CA MET A 33 -4.10 8.52 -17.11
C MET A 33 -4.93 7.71 -16.11
N THR A 34 -6.14 8.14 -15.78
CA THR A 34 -6.96 7.51 -14.73
C THR A 34 -7.17 5.99 -14.90
N PRO A 35 -7.68 5.50 -16.04
CA PRO A 35 -7.82 4.05 -16.27
C PRO A 35 -6.46 3.35 -16.40
N SER A 36 -5.44 4.01 -16.94
CA SER A 36 -4.07 3.47 -16.99
C SER A 36 -3.52 3.18 -15.58
N PHE A 37 -3.76 4.05 -14.60
CA PHE A 37 -3.36 3.79 -13.20
C PHE A 37 -4.12 2.65 -12.56
N PHE A 38 -5.42 2.55 -12.85
CA PHE A 38 -6.21 1.43 -12.40
C PHE A 38 -5.59 0.12 -12.93
N ASN A 39 -5.25 0.05 -14.22
CA ASN A 39 -4.62 -1.12 -14.83
C ASN A 39 -3.27 -1.45 -14.19
N PHE A 40 -2.41 -0.44 -14.02
CA PHE A 40 -1.11 -0.61 -13.37
C PHE A 40 -1.24 -1.16 -11.94
N ARG A 41 -2.20 -0.68 -11.16
CA ARG A 41 -2.48 -1.21 -9.81
C ARG A 41 -3.00 -2.64 -9.86
N MET A 42 -3.92 -2.95 -10.77
CA MET A 42 -4.42 -4.33 -10.93
C MET A 42 -3.31 -5.31 -11.32
N ARG A 43 -2.31 -4.85 -12.08
CA ARG A 43 -1.10 -5.63 -12.39
C ARG A 43 -0.30 -5.94 -11.13
N ILE A 44 -0.05 -4.94 -10.29
CA ILE A 44 0.69 -5.12 -9.04
C ILE A 44 -0.07 -6.02 -8.06
N TYR A 45 -1.39 -5.84 -7.89
CA TYR A 45 -2.21 -6.72 -7.05
C TYR A 45 -2.11 -8.17 -7.50
N SER A 46 -2.20 -8.41 -8.81
CA SER A 46 -2.06 -9.76 -9.36
C SER A 46 -0.67 -10.35 -9.03
N GLY A 47 0.39 -9.55 -9.07
CA GLY A 47 1.73 -9.96 -8.66
C GLY A 47 1.83 -10.29 -7.17
N PHE A 48 1.29 -9.45 -6.28
CA PHE A 48 1.28 -9.72 -4.84
C PHE A 48 0.49 -10.97 -4.49
N ILE A 49 -0.74 -11.11 -5.00
CA ILE A 49 -1.60 -12.27 -4.73
C ILE A 49 -0.92 -13.56 -5.23
N LEU A 50 -0.30 -13.54 -6.41
CA LEU A 50 0.41 -14.71 -6.91
C LEU A 50 1.58 -15.10 -5.99
N GLY A 51 2.35 -14.13 -5.52
CA GLY A 51 3.41 -14.36 -4.54
C GLY A 51 2.89 -14.96 -3.24
N GLU A 52 1.77 -14.44 -2.73
CA GLU A 52 1.08 -14.98 -1.55
C GLU A 52 0.65 -16.43 -1.76
N CYS A 53 0.04 -16.74 -2.91
CA CYS A 53 -0.36 -18.10 -3.25
C CYS A 53 0.83 -19.06 -3.30
N VAL A 54 1.98 -18.64 -3.85
CA VAL A 54 3.20 -19.46 -3.87
C VAL A 54 3.69 -19.73 -2.45
N CYS A 55 3.75 -18.70 -1.59
CA CYS A 55 4.14 -18.88 -0.19
C CYS A 55 3.20 -19.85 0.53
N ILE A 56 1.88 -19.68 0.38
CA ILE A 56 0.86 -20.55 0.99
C ILE A 56 0.99 -21.99 0.49
N ALA A 57 1.16 -22.20 -0.82
CA ALA A 57 1.31 -23.52 -1.41
C ALA A 57 2.57 -24.25 -0.91
N MET A 58 3.64 -23.50 -0.59
CA MET A 58 4.87 -24.03 0.01
C MET A 58 4.78 -24.21 1.54
N GLY A 59 3.65 -23.83 2.16
CA GLY A 59 3.50 -23.83 3.62
C GLY A 59 4.29 -22.73 4.33
N LEU A 60 4.82 -21.74 3.59
CA LEU A 60 5.57 -20.63 4.17
C LEU A 60 4.64 -19.67 4.90
N GLY A 61 5.05 -19.28 6.11
CA GLY A 61 4.29 -18.36 6.93
C GLY A 61 3.04 -18.96 7.59
N ALA A 62 2.91 -20.28 7.59
CA ALA A 62 1.91 -20.98 8.39
C ALA A 62 2.27 -20.86 9.88
N TYR A 63 1.54 -20.04 10.61
CA TYR A 63 1.67 -19.93 12.06
C TYR A 63 0.36 -20.32 12.75
N PRO A 64 0.41 -20.92 13.96
CA PRO A 64 -0.79 -21.14 14.75
C PRO A 64 -1.57 -19.84 14.92
N LYS A 65 -2.88 -19.86 14.70
CA LYS A 65 -3.71 -18.65 14.79
C LYS A 65 -3.62 -17.97 16.18
N ALA A 66 -3.40 -18.77 17.23
CA ALA A 66 -3.19 -18.29 18.60
C ALA A 66 -1.94 -17.40 18.77
N SER A 67 -0.94 -17.53 17.88
CA SER A 67 0.27 -16.68 17.92
C SER A 67 0.05 -15.29 17.32
N ILE A 68 -1.17 -15.00 16.82
CA ILE A 68 -1.58 -13.72 16.23
C ILE A 68 -0.54 -13.24 15.21
N PRO A 69 -0.29 -14.02 14.13
CA PRO A 69 0.73 -13.66 13.15
C PRO A 69 0.38 -12.33 12.47
N GLN A 70 1.40 -11.51 12.22
CA GLN A 70 1.28 -10.24 11.51
C GLN A 70 2.10 -10.26 10.22
N PRO A 71 1.69 -9.51 9.18
CA PRO A 71 2.44 -9.38 7.93
C PRO A 71 3.89 -8.98 8.16
N GLY A 72 4.82 -9.79 7.64
CA GLY A 72 6.27 -9.57 7.78
C GLY A 72 6.85 -9.83 9.18
N ALA A 73 6.06 -9.70 10.25
CA ALA A 73 6.54 -9.88 11.62
C ALA A 73 6.57 -11.34 12.09
N GLY A 74 5.77 -12.21 11.48
CA GLY A 74 5.54 -13.56 11.98
C GLY A 74 4.69 -13.57 13.26
N PRO A 75 4.87 -14.55 14.17
CA PRO A 75 4.10 -14.67 15.39
C PRO A 75 4.44 -13.54 16.36
N THR A 76 3.42 -12.92 16.95
CA THR A 76 3.60 -11.82 17.91
C THR A 76 3.33 -12.23 19.36
N ASN A 77 2.53 -13.29 19.56
CA ASN A 77 2.29 -13.88 20.86
C ASN A 77 3.15 -15.15 21.04
N PHE A 78 4.33 -14.97 21.65
CA PHE A 78 5.28 -16.06 21.87
C PHE A 78 4.86 -17.02 22.99
N SER A 79 4.20 -16.52 24.04
CA SER A 79 3.70 -17.37 25.14
C SER A 79 2.68 -18.40 24.66
N ALA A 80 1.76 -18.00 23.77
CA ALA A 80 0.84 -18.94 23.14
C ALA A 80 1.56 -19.98 22.26
N LEU A 81 2.70 -19.63 21.68
CA LEU A 81 3.52 -20.56 20.89
C LEU A 81 4.19 -21.62 21.78
N GLU A 82 4.70 -21.22 22.94
CA GLU A 82 5.32 -22.12 23.92
C GLU A 82 4.32 -23.13 24.47
N GLU A 83 3.11 -22.68 24.81
CA GLU A 83 2.02 -23.55 25.27
C GLU A 83 1.59 -24.59 24.21
N LEU A 84 1.75 -24.28 22.93
CA LEU A 84 1.41 -25.19 21.82
C LEU A 84 2.44 -26.32 21.63
N GLY A 85 3.68 -26.16 22.13
CA GLY A 85 4.71 -27.20 22.03
C GLY A 85 4.35 -28.52 22.72
N THR A 86 3.33 -28.51 23.59
CA THR A 86 2.83 -29.68 24.32
C THR A 86 1.56 -30.30 23.70
N LYS A 87 0.98 -29.66 22.68
CA LYS A 87 -0.30 -30.05 22.07
C LYS A 87 -0.09 -30.82 20.77
N ASN A 88 -1.10 -31.59 20.37
CA ASN A 88 -1.09 -32.26 19.07
C ASN A 88 -1.18 -31.22 17.94
N LEU A 89 -0.16 -31.19 17.07
CA LEU A 89 -0.05 -30.24 15.98
C LEU A 89 -1.15 -30.38 14.93
N SER A 90 -1.73 -31.58 14.76
CA SER A 90 -2.72 -31.84 13.71
C SER A 90 -4.09 -31.21 13.98
N SER A 91 -4.38 -30.77 15.21
CA SER A 91 -5.66 -30.14 15.58
C SER A 91 -5.59 -28.61 15.62
N ILE A 92 -4.45 -28.01 15.30
CA ILE A 92 -4.22 -26.57 15.40
C ILE A 92 -4.68 -25.89 14.11
N GLU A 93 -5.45 -24.80 14.23
CA GLU A 93 -5.78 -23.92 13.11
C GLU A 93 -4.58 -23.02 12.79
N TYR A 94 -4.14 -23.03 11.53
CA TYR A 94 -3.05 -22.21 11.03
C TYR A 94 -3.56 -20.97 10.28
N SER A 95 -2.80 -19.88 10.39
CA SER A 95 -3.03 -18.63 9.66
C SER A 95 -1.79 -18.28 8.83
N PHE A 96 -2.04 -17.80 7.61
CA PHE A 96 -1.02 -17.33 6.66
C PHE A 96 -0.95 -15.80 6.60
N GLU A 97 -1.53 -15.10 7.58
CA GLU A 97 -1.58 -13.63 7.61
C GLU A 97 -0.18 -12.99 7.52
N THR A 98 0.87 -13.71 7.91
CA THR A 98 2.25 -13.20 7.87
C THR A 98 2.78 -12.97 6.45
N VAL A 99 2.31 -13.76 5.47
CA VAL A 99 2.73 -13.63 4.07
C VAL A 99 1.80 -12.74 3.27
N LYS A 100 0.61 -12.40 3.81
CA LYS A 100 -0.31 -11.45 3.18
C LYS A 100 0.32 -10.07 3.06
N ASN A 101 0.63 -9.68 1.84
CA ASN A 101 1.28 -8.44 1.49
C ASN A 101 0.30 -7.36 1.05
N ILE A 102 -0.86 -7.73 0.50
CA ILE A 102 -1.89 -6.78 0.08
C ILE A 102 -3.24 -7.04 0.76
N TYR A 103 -3.97 -5.97 1.06
CA TYR A 103 -5.40 -6.02 1.35
C TYR A 103 -6.12 -5.10 0.36
N GLU A 104 -6.65 -5.68 -0.71
CA GLU A 104 -7.13 -5.00 -1.91
C GLU A 104 -8.34 -4.13 -1.61
N TYR A 105 -9.32 -4.67 -0.88
CA TYR A 105 -10.51 -3.92 -0.49
C TYR A 105 -10.13 -2.68 0.33
N GLY A 106 -9.22 -2.85 1.29
CA GLY A 106 -8.74 -1.72 2.07
C GLY A 106 -7.95 -0.72 1.24
N SER A 107 -7.05 -1.21 0.39
CA SER A 107 -6.23 -0.33 -0.45
C SER A 107 -7.05 0.52 -1.42
N GLU A 108 -8.25 0.08 -1.82
CA GLU A 108 -9.11 0.82 -2.73
C GLU A 108 -10.18 1.65 -2.01
N PHE A 109 -10.82 1.09 -0.98
CA PHE A 109 -12.07 1.64 -0.43
C PHE A 109 -11.93 2.19 0.98
N TRP A 110 -10.74 2.15 1.59
CA TRP A 110 -10.57 2.83 2.88
C TRP A 110 -10.78 4.34 2.73
N PRO A 111 -11.45 4.95 3.73
CA PRO A 111 -11.80 6.37 3.70
C PRO A 111 -10.59 7.29 3.90
N THR A 112 -9.52 6.79 4.50
CA THR A 112 -8.33 7.56 4.85
C THR A 112 -7.12 7.10 4.05
N ILE A 113 -6.25 8.04 3.73
CA ILE A 113 -4.98 7.80 3.04
C ILE A 113 -4.10 6.89 3.89
N ARG A 114 -4.09 7.09 5.21
CA ARG A 114 -3.32 6.26 6.13
C ARG A 114 -3.72 4.79 6.11
N GLU A 115 -5.02 4.46 6.13
CA GLU A 115 -5.47 3.07 6.09
C GLU A 115 -5.28 2.44 4.70
N GLY A 116 -5.45 3.22 3.63
CA GLY A 116 -5.11 2.81 2.27
C GLY A 116 -3.63 2.42 2.16
N ILE A 117 -2.72 3.29 2.62
CA ILE A 117 -1.28 3.01 2.64
C ILE A 117 -0.98 1.78 3.50
N ARG A 118 -1.56 1.65 4.70
CA ARG A 118 -1.37 0.48 5.60
C ARG A 118 -1.82 -0.85 5.00
N SER A 119 -2.72 -0.81 4.02
CA SER A 119 -3.22 -2.00 3.34
C SER A 119 -2.30 -2.44 2.19
N TRP A 120 -1.43 -1.56 1.71
CA TRP A 120 -0.54 -1.78 0.58
C TRP A 120 0.87 -2.24 0.99
N ASN A 121 1.36 -3.35 0.43
CA ASN A 121 2.75 -3.82 0.62
C ASN A 121 3.15 -3.95 2.11
N ARG A 122 2.30 -4.65 2.87
CA ARG A 122 2.32 -4.75 4.34
C ARG A 122 3.63 -5.32 4.88
N THR A 123 4.25 -6.27 4.18
CA THR A 123 5.53 -6.87 4.60
C THR A 123 6.69 -5.88 4.47
N VAL A 124 6.72 -5.09 3.39
CA VAL A 124 7.71 -4.01 3.22
C VAL A 124 7.48 -2.88 4.22
N GLN A 125 6.22 -2.56 4.53
CA GLN A 125 5.93 -1.60 5.60
C GLN A 125 6.44 -2.08 6.95
N TYR A 126 6.29 -3.37 7.28
CA TYR A 126 6.87 -3.94 8.49
C TYR A 126 8.40 -3.81 8.49
N TRP A 127 9.05 -4.13 7.37
CA TRP A 127 10.50 -3.99 7.22
C TRP A 127 10.96 -2.55 7.43
N LEU A 128 10.35 -1.58 6.73
CA LEU A 128 10.63 -0.14 6.89
C LEU A 128 10.39 0.31 8.34
N ALA A 129 9.30 -0.12 8.96
CA ALA A 129 8.98 0.25 10.33
C ALA A 129 10.03 -0.26 11.33
N THR A 130 10.50 -1.49 11.15
CA THR A 130 11.40 -2.18 12.09
C THR A 130 12.86 -1.78 11.90
N PHE A 131 13.32 -1.71 10.66
CA PHE A 131 14.74 -1.54 10.35
C PHE A 131 15.12 -0.11 9.99
N VAL A 132 14.15 0.76 9.67
CA VAL A 132 14.42 2.18 9.36
C VAL A 132 13.79 3.07 10.41
N TYR A 133 12.46 3.12 10.47
CA TYR A 133 11.72 4.08 11.29
C TYR A 133 12.06 4.00 12.78
N LYS A 134 12.05 2.78 13.37
CA LYS A 134 12.34 2.57 14.79
C LYS A 134 13.80 2.84 15.16
N GLN A 135 14.73 2.71 14.21
CA GLN A 135 16.16 2.90 14.45
C GLN A 135 16.56 4.38 14.53
N LEU A 136 15.75 5.27 13.95
CA LEU A 136 16.02 6.71 13.95
C LEU A 136 15.71 7.34 15.33
N THR A 137 16.62 8.19 15.83
CA THR A 137 16.48 8.94 17.09
C THR A 137 16.14 10.43 16.87
N VAL A 138 15.32 10.72 15.85
CA VAL A 138 14.88 12.09 15.48
C VAL A 138 13.39 12.31 15.73
N SER A 139 12.89 13.51 15.46
CA SER A 139 11.46 13.85 15.61
C SER A 139 10.56 12.98 14.72
N LYS A 140 9.31 12.71 15.16
CA LYS A 140 8.37 11.84 14.41
C LYS A 140 8.18 12.24 12.94
N PRO A 141 8.00 13.54 12.59
CA PRO A 141 7.89 13.94 11.18
C PRO A 141 9.15 13.62 10.38
N ALA A 142 10.34 13.87 10.97
CA ALA A 142 11.60 13.55 10.33
C ALA A 142 11.77 12.04 10.10
N LYS A 143 11.36 11.19 11.06
CA LYS A 143 11.36 9.74 10.88
C LYS A 143 10.52 9.30 9.68
N ILE A 144 9.32 9.87 9.52
CA ILE A 144 8.42 9.57 8.40
C ILE A 144 9.06 9.98 7.07
N CYS A 145 9.60 11.20 6.97
CA CYS A 145 10.25 11.68 5.75
C CYS A 145 11.47 10.81 5.37
N VAL A 146 12.34 10.50 6.33
CA VAL A 146 13.52 9.64 6.10
C VAL A 146 13.09 8.23 5.68
N THR A 147 12.06 7.67 6.32
CA THR A 147 11.57 6.32 5.97
C THR A 147 11.03 6.29 4.53
N MET A 148 10.27 7.31 4.11
CA MET A 148 9.77 7.39 2.74
C MET A 148 10.86 7.70 1.72
N PHE A 149 11.91 8.43 2.11
CA PHE A 149 13.09 8.62 1.27
C PHE A 149 13.86 7.30 1.06
N VAL A 150 14.06 6.51 2.12
CA VAL A 150 14.66 5.16 2.01
C VAL A 150 13.80 4.24 1.15
N SER A 151 12.48 4.32 1.31
CA SER A 151 11.53 3.62 0.43
C SER A 151 11.71 4.02 -1.04
N ALA A 152 11.82 5.33 -1.33
CA ALA A 152 12.08 5.82 -2.70
C ALA A 152 13.40 5.29 -3.27
N PHE A 153 14.47 5.34 -2.47
CA PHE A 153 15.77 4.82 -2.85
C PHE A 153 15.72 3.31 -3.16
N TRP A 154 14.95 2.53 -2.41
CA TRP A 154 14.75 1.10 -2.66
C TRP A 154 14.10 0.81 -4.02
N HIS A 155 13.25 1.71 -4.51
CA HIS A 155 12.66 1.60 -5.84
C HIS A 155 13.61 2.00 -6.97
N GLY A 156 14.65 2.80 -6.68
CA GLY A 156 15.69 3.19 -7.63
C GLY A 156 16.01 4.69 -7.57
N VAL A 157 16.94 5.13 -8.42
CA VAL A 157 17.42 6.52 -8.44
C VAL A 157 16.63 7.45 -9.37
N HIS A 158 15.52 6.98 -9.92
CA HIS A 158 14.70 7.77 -10.85
C HIS A 158 13.91 8.86 -10.13
N PRO A 159 13.93 10.11 -10.61
CA PRO A 159 13.28 11.24 -9.93
C PRO A 159 11.79 11.01 -9.60
N GLY A 160 11.07 10.27 -10.45
CA GLY A 160 9.65 10.02 -10.24
C GLY A 160 9.34 9.18 -8.99
N TYR A 161 10.25 8.30 -8.55
CA TYR A 161 10.08 7.57 -7.29
C TYR A 161 10.12 8.51 -6.09
N TYR A 162 11.08 9.42 -6.06
CA TYR A 162 11.21 10.42 -4.99
C TYR A 162 10.02 11.37 -4.99
N LEU A 163 9.58 11.83 -6.17
CA LEU A 163 8.42 12.72 -6.25
C LEU A 163 7.15 12.07 -5.71
N CYS A 164 6.91 10.78 -5.96
CA CYS A 164 5.72 10.09 -5.47
C CYS A 164 5.83 9.67 -3.99
N LEU A 165 6.97 9.13 -3.58
CA LEU A 165 7.09 8.52 -2.25
C LEU A 165 7.41 9.57 -1.18
N CYS A 166 8.23 10.58 -1.50
CA CYS A 166 8.49 11.69 -0.59
C CYS A 166 7.31 12.67 -0.51
N SER A 167 6.33 12.62 -1.41
CA SER A 167 5.10 13.39 -1.26
C SER A 167 4.12 12.76 -0.27
N ALA A 168 4.13 11.43 -0.08
CA ALA A 168 3.21 10.73 0.82
C ALA A 168 3.18 11.28 2.26
N PRO A 169 4.33 11.62 2.91
CA PRO A 169 4.34 12.28 4.22
C PRO A 169 3.52 13.57 4.26
N LEU A 170 3.53 14.39 3.20
CA LEU A 170 2.79 15.66 3.14
C LEU A 170 1.28 15.39 3.26
N PHE A 171 0.78 14.38 2.56
CA PHE A 171 -0.64 14.00 2.64
C PHE A 171 -1.01 13.43 3.99
N LEU A 172 -0.14 12.62 4.60
CA LEU A 172 -0.36 12.11 5.95
C LEU A 172 -0.38 13.23 7.01
N PHE A 173 0.39 14.30 6.81
CA PHE A 173 0.36 15.47 7.68
C PHE A 173 -0.91 16.29 7.47
N VAL A 174 -1.31 16.54 6.22
CA VAL A 174 -2.57 17.22 5.91
C VAL A 174 -3.76 16.45 6.48
N GLU A 175 -3.80 15.12 6.30
CA GLU A 175 -4.84 14.26 6.87
C GLU A 175 -4.90 14.39 8.39
N ALA A 176 -3.75 14.39 9.07
CA ALA A 176 -3.70 14.54 10.52
C ALA A 176 -4.24 15.90 11.00
N GLU A 177 -3.95 17.00 10.29
CA GLU A 177 -4.47 18.32 10.65
C GLU A 177 -5.96 18.46 10.34
N VAL A 178 -6.42 17.91 9.21
CA VAL A 178 -7.83 17.83 8.85
C VAL A 178 -8.61 17.04 9.89
N GLU A 179 -8.12 15.85 10.28
CA GLU A 179 -8.76 15.02 11.31
C GLU A 179 -8.86 15.74 12.67
N LYS A 180 -7.81 16.46 13.08
CA LYS A 180 -7.84 17.27 14.31
C LYS A 180 -8.89 18.38 14.23
N ALA A 181 -8.93 19.12 13.11
CA ALA A 181 -9.90 20.19 12.92
C ALA A 181 -11.35 19.65 12.94
N PHE A 182 -11.61 18.52 12.27
CA PHE A 182 -12.93 17.90 12.26
C PHE A 182 -13.37 17.39 13.64
N LYS A 183 -12.47 16.80 14.43
CA LYS A 183 -12.78 16.38 15.81
C LYS A 183 -13.17 17.55 16.71
N LEU A 184 -12.65 18.74 16.44
CA LEU A 184 -12.97 19.96 17.19
C LEU A 184 -14.28 20.61 16.75
N SER A 185 -14.71 20.40 15.49
CA SER A 185 -15.83 21.14 14.90
C SER A 185 -17.11 20.33 14.64
N ALA A 186 -17.04 18.99 14.53
CA ALA A 186 -18.19 18.18 14.10
C ALA A 186 -18.77 17.27 15.21
N PRO A 187 -20.11 17.11 15.30
CA PRO A 187 -20.76 16.11 16.15
C PRO A 187 -20.29 14.69 15.81
N TYR A 188 -20.19 13.82 16.83
CA TYR A 188 -19.65 12.45 16.72
C TYR A 188 -20.26 11.60 15.59
N SER A 189 -21.54 11.81 15.24
CA SER A 189 -22.26 11.10 14.17
C SER A 189 -21.83 11.47 12.74
N GLN A 190 -21.15 12.60 12.53
CA GLN A 190 -20.75 13.11 11.21
C GLN A 190 -19.25 12.93 10.90
N GLN A 191 -18.46 12.41 11.84
CA GLN A 191 -17.00 12.33 11.71
C GLN A 191 -16.51 11.26 10.71
N TYR A 192 -17.25 10.16 10.55
CA TYR A 192 -16.88 9.03 9.67
C TYR A 192 -17.22 9.20 8.18
N PRO A 193 -18.38 9.76 7.77
CA PRO A 193 -18.74 9.87 6.35
C PRO A 193 -18.11 11.08 5.60
N PHE A 194 -17.55 12.07 6.30
CA PHE A 194 -16.95 13.25 5.64
C PHE A 194 -15.45 13.11 5.42
N SER A 195 -14.74 12.49 6.38
CA SER A 195 -13.32 12.11 6.22
C SER A 195 -13.12 11.14 5.05
N SER A 196 -14.11 10.30 4.76
CA SER A 196 -14.10 9.34 3.66
C SER A 196 -14.24 9.95 2.27
N ILE A 197 -14.99 11.05 2.10
CA ILE A 197 -15.25 11.62 0.78
C ILE A 197 -14.09 12.53 0.34
N LEU A 198 -13.60 13.38 1.23
CA LEU A 198 -12.57 14.38 0.91
C LEU A 198 -11.15 13.81 0.79
N MET A 199 -10.88 12.68 1.43
CA MET A 199 -9.55 12.04 1.46
C MET A 199 -9.53 10.63 0.85
N SER A 200 -10.61 10.25 0.16
CA SER A 200 -10.69 8.96 -0.54
C SER A 200 -9.51 8.79 -1.50
N TYR A 201 -8.84 7.64 -1.35
CA TYR A 201 -7.70 7.19 -2.16
C TYR A 201 -7.98 7.22 -3.68
N HIS A 202 -9.25 7.27 -4.08
CA HIS A 202 -9.69 7.44 -5.46
C HIS A 202 -9.23 8.74 -6.14
N HIS A 203 -8.84 9.78 -5.38
CA HIS A 203 -8.27 11.02 -5.91
C HIS A 203 -6.73 11.01 -6.02
N TRP A 204 -6.10 9.87 -5.71
CA TRP A 204 -4.66 9.65 -5.80
C TRP A 204 -4.06 9.32 -7.20
N PRO A 205 -4.76 9.34 -8.37
CA PRO A 205 -4.11 9.06 -9.65
C PRO A 205 -2.89 9.93 -9.92
N HIS A 206 -2.82 11.15 -9.38
CA HIS A 206 -1.81 12.14 -9.79
C HIS A 206 -0.40 11.97 -9.21
N LEU A 207 -0.20 11.19 -8.14
CA LEU A 207 1.13 10.97 -7.57
C LEU A 207 1.76 9.67 -8.07
N ILE A 208 0.95 8.65 -8.33
CA ILE A 208 1.38 7.42 -9.01
C ILE A 208 1.73 7.71 -10.48
N VAL A 209 1.23 8.80 -11.09
CA VAL A 209 1.74 9.35 -12.37
C VAL A 209 3.25 9.44 -12.40
N LEU A 210 3.88 9.79 -11.28
CA LEU A 210 5.32 9.94 -11.20
C LEU A 210 6.03 8.59 -11.08
N GLN A 211 5.39 7.55 -10.53
CA GLN A 211 5.93 6.18 -10.51
C GLN A 211 5.87 5.51 -11.90
N ALA A 212 4.77 5.68 -12.65
CA ALA A 212 4.66 5.13 -13.99
C ALA A 212 5.64 5.80 -14.97
N LEU A 213 5.91 7.10 -14.80
CA LEU A 213 6.94 7.81 -15.56
C LEU A 213 8.38 7.46 -15.11
N ALA A 214 8.57 7.01 -13.86
CA ALA A 214 9.88 6.60 -13.33
C ALA A 214 10.38 5.25 -13.86
N LEU A 215 9.50 4.39 -14.37
CA LEU A 215 9.85 3.05 -14.87
C LEU A 215 10.48 3.06 -16.28
N LYS A 216 10.71 4.24 -16.89
CA LYS A 216 11.16 4.36 -18.29
C LYS A 216 12.55 4.93 -18.54
N HIS A 217 13.32 5.21 -17.50
CA HIS A 217 14.76 5.45 -17.62
C HIS A 217 15.48 4.68 -16.54
#